data_AF-U7NQK7-F1
#
_entry.id   AF-U7NQK7-F1
#
_cell.length_a   1.000
_cell.length_b   1.000
_cell.length_c   1.000
_cell.angle_alpha   90.00
_cell.angle_beta   90.00
_cell.angle_gamma   90.00
#
_symmetry.space_group_name_H-M   'P 1'
#
loop_
_entity.id
_entity.type
_entity.pdbx_description
1 polymer ?
#
loop_
_entity_poly.entity_id
_entity_poly.type
_entity_poly.pdbx_seq_one_letter_code
_entity_poly.pdbx_strand_id
1 'polypeptide(L)'
;MPQSRFAALLSQHDLPPSLIYLAPVLPVVQVMWADGRNQIPERAKLQVIIQDHCRALAELAGGMEVVSQTDIDIFDRTFVAQKPDPTTLSPFFEVASELLGGRSDAGKEESESLYQREKLFQACLEIAATCPADMGRGSGEMFARRIVDAERRYIEQVFELLPRTK
;
A
#
# COMPACT_ATOMS: atom_id res chain seq x y z
N MET A 1 16.33 13.56 -1.44
CA MET A 1 14.90 13.68 -1.77
C MET A 1 14.29 12.29 -1.90
N PRO A 2 13.26 11.93 -1.13
CA PRO A 2 12.66 10.58 -1.13
C PRO A 2 12.12 10.18 -2.52
N GLN A 3 11.57 11.14 -3.27
CA GLN A 3 11.09 10.92 -4.64
C GLN A 3 12.21 10.44 -5.60
N SER A 4 13.39 11.04 -5.54
CA SER A 4 14.54 10.64 -6.37
C SER A 4 15.08 9.26 -5.97
N ARG A 5 15.03 8.92 -4.67
CA ARG A 5 15.40 7.58 -4.18
C ARG A 5 14.41 6.52 -4.67
N PHE A 6 13.12 6.83 -4.64
CA PHE A 6 12.08 5.92 -5.13
C PHE A 6 12.22 5.67 -6.64
N ALA A 7 12.45 6.74 -7.42
CA ALA A 7 12.73 6.62 -8.84
C ALA A 7 13.99 5.79 -9.14
N ALA A 8 15.04 5.92 -8.32
CA ALA A 8 16.23 5.10 -8.44
C ALA A 8 15.96 3.61 -8.16
N LEU A 9 15.13 3.30 -7.14
CA LEU A 9 14.70 1.92 -6.88
C LEU A 9 13.90 1.35 -8.05
N LEU A 10 12.95 2.11 -8.60
CA LEU A 10 12.22 1.68 -9.79
C LEU A 10 13.18 1.36 -10.94
N SER A 11 14.13 2.24 -11.21
CA SER A 11 15.13 2.04 -12.27
C SER A 11 16.03 0.82 -12.02
N GLN A 12 16.45 0.57 -10.77
CA GLN A 12 17.29 -0.59 -10.41
C GLN A 12 16.57 -1.92 -10.63
N HIS A 13 15.25 -1.94 -10.52
CA HIS A 13 14.41 -3.13 -10.68
C HIS A 13 13.72 -3.21 -12.05
N ASP A 14 14.11 -2.36 -13.01
CA ASP A 14 13.51 -2.28 -14.36
C ASP A 14 11.99 -2.05 -14.33
N LEU A 15 11.54 -1.22 -13.39
CA LEU A 15 10.13 -0.88 -13.19
C LEU A 15 9.77 0.48 -13.81
N PRO A 16 8.55 0.64 -14.34
CA PRO A 16 8.09 1.90 -14.91
C PRO A 16 8.17 3.07 -13.92
N PRO A 17 8.59 4.27 -14.36
CA PRO A 17 8.68 5.43 -13.48
C PRO A 17 7.32 5.91 -12.98
N SER A 18 6.23 5.63 -13.70
CA SER A 18 4.84 5.93 -13.31
C SER A 18 4.43 5.22 -12.02
N LEU A 19 5.10 4.12 -11.63
CA LEU A 19 4.82 3.43 -10.37
C LEU A 19 5.13 4.27 -9.13
N ILE A 20 5.83 5.40 -9.28
CA ILE A 20 5.99 6.38 -8.19
C ILE A 20 4.65 6.89 -7.67
N TYR A 21 3.63 6.95 -8.52
CA TYR A 21 2.28 7.36 -8.16
C TYR A 21 1.52 6.29 -7.38
N LEU A 22 1.99 5.03 -7.43
CA LEU A 22 1.48 3.93 -6.61
C LEU A 22 2.29 3.70 -5.33
N ALA A 23 3.29 4.55 -5.02
CA ALA A 23 4.05 4.45 -3.77
C ALA A 23 3.15 4.38 -2.50
N PRO A 24 2.03 5.12 -2.40
CA PRO A 24 1.11 5.01 -1.26
C PRO A 24 0.41 3.66 -1.10
N VAL A 25 0.40 2.83 -2.14
CA VAL A 25 -0.21 1.48 -2.10
C VAL A 25 0.73 0.48 -1.41
N LEU A 26 2.04 0.73 -1.40
CA LEU A 26 3.02 -0.22 -0.83
C LEU A 26 2.82 -0.55 0.65
N PRO A 27 2.48 0.41 1.54
CA PRO A 27 2.09 0.07 2.91
C PRO A 27 0.89 -0.87 2.99
N VAL A 28 -0.11 -0.68 2.12
CA VAL A 28 -1.30 -1.54 2.03
C VAL A 28 -0.91 -2.95 1.59
N VAL A 29 -0.01 -3.06 0.61
CA VAL A 29 0.58 -4.34 0.17
C VAL A 29 1.34 -5.03 1.31
N GLN A 30 2.08 -4.27 2.12
CA GLN A 30 2.81 -4.84 3.25
C GLN A 30 1.86 -5.41 4.32
N VAL A 31 0.76 -4.70 4.62
CA VAL A 31 -0.29 -5.19 5.52
C VAL A 31 -0.93 -6.45 4.96
N MET A 32 -1.27 -6.48 3.67
CA MET A 32 -1.79 -7.68 2.99
C MET A 32 -0.87 -8.88 3.17
N TRP A 33 0.45 -8.70 3.09
CA TRP A 33 1.44 -9.77 3.24
C TRP A 33 1.85 -10.09 4.68
N ALA A 34 1.23 -9.47 5.70
CA ALA A 34 1.62 -9.58 7.10
C ALA A 34 1.52 -11.02 7.62
N ASP A 35 0.52 -11.78 7.16
CA ASP A 35 0.33 -13.20 7.50
C ASP A 35 1.12 -14.16 6.58
N GLY A 36 1.78 -13.61 5.55
CA GLY A 36 2.54 -14.34 4.55
C GLY A 36 1.71 -15.10 3.50
N ARG A 37 0.39 -14.91 3.49
CA ARG A 37 -0.53 -15.54 2.54
C ARG A 37 -1.06 -14.49 1.56
N ASN A 38 -1.47 -14.95 0.39
CA ASN A 38 -2.09 -14.10 -0.64
C ASN A 38 -3.54 -14.50 -0.80
N GLN A 39 -4.44 -13.90 -0.02
CA GLN A 39 -5.82 -14.37 0.02
C GLN A 39 -6.62 -13.72 -1.10
N ILE A 40 -7.44 -14.51 -1.82
CA ILE A 40 -8.25 -14.02 -2.95
C ILE A 40 -9.11 -12.79 -2.56
N PRO A 41 -9.78 -12.76 -1.39
CA PRO A 41 -10.56 -11.59 -0.97
C PRO A 41 -9.71 -10.33 -0.80
N GLU A 42 -8.53 -10.44 -0.20
CA GLU A 42 -7.62 -9.30 0.03
C GLU A 42 -7.07 -8.75 -1.28
N ARG A 43 -6.71 -9.64 -2.23
CA ARG A 43 -6.28 -9.22 -3.57
C ARG A 43 -7.37 -8.45 -4.30
N ALA A 44 -8.60 -8.97 -4.27
CA ALA A 44 -9.73 -8.29 -4.89
C ALA A 44 -9.96 -6.91 -4.26
N LYS A 45 -9.84 -6.81 -2.92
CA LYS A 45 -9.97 -5.54 -2.21
C LYS A 45 -8.83 -4.58 -2.54
N LEU A 46 -7.59 -5.05 -2.62
CA LEU A 46 -6.43 -4.25 -3.01
C LEU A 46 -6.57 -3.70 -4.43
N GLN A 47 -7.11 -4.51 -5.35
CA GLN A 47 -7.33 -4.05 -6.72
C GLN A 47 -8.34 -2.90 -6.79
N VAL A 48 -9.41 -2.95 -5.98
CA VAL A 48 -10.35 -1.83 -5.84
C VAL A 48 -9.64 -0.59 -5.28
N ILE A 49 -8.82 -0.75 -4.23
CA ILE A 49 -8.04 0.35 -3.63
C ILE A 49 -7.11 1.00 -4.67
N ILE A 50 -6.42 0.21 -5.50
CA ILE A 50 -5.55 0.72 -6.57
C ILE A 50 -6.36 1.49 -7.60
N GLN A 51 -7.50 0.95 -8.05
CA GLN A 51 -8.37 1.60 -9.04
C GLN A 51 -8.92 2.93 -8.53
N ASP A 52 -9.39 2.96 -7.28
CA ASP A 52 -9.93 4.15 -6.64
C ASP A 52 -8.84 5.24 -6.51
N HIS A 53 -7.63 4.86 -6.11
CA HIS A 53 -6.48 5.76 -6.05
C HIS A 53 -6.08 6.31 -7.42
N CYS A 54 -6.00 5.46 -8.45
CA CYS A 54 -5.70 5.89 -9.82
C CYS A 54 -6.76 6.85 -10.37
N ARG A 55 -8.03 6.62 -10.07
CA ARG A 55 -9.12 7.53 -10.43
C ARG A 55 -8.96 8.88 -9.75
N ALA A 56 -8.66 8.91 -8.45
CA ALA A 56 -8.41 10.15 -7.72
C ALA A 56 -7.20 10.92 -8.30
N LEU A 57 -6.14 10.22 -8.71
CA LEU A 57 -5.01 10.85 -9.39
C LEU A 57 -5.37 11.42 -10.76
N ALA A 58 -6.19 10.72 -11.53
CA ALA A 58 -6.67 11.20 -12.82
C ALA A 58 -7.54 12.45 -12.66
N GLU A 59 -8.41 12.50 -11.65
CA GLU A 59 -9.21 13.68 -11.32
C GLU A 59 -8.32 14.90 -10.98
N LEU A 60 -7.29 14.70 -10.14
CA LEU A 60 -6.30 15.75 -9.86
C LEU A 60 -5.51 16.19 -11.10
N ALA A 61 -5.32 15.30 -12.07
CA ALA A 61 -4.66 15.58 -13.33
C ALA A 61 -5.62 16.11 -14.43
N GLY A 62 -6.84 16.52 -14.08
CA GLY A 62 -7.81 17.05 -15.04
C GLY A 62 -8.38 16.00 -16.00
N GLY A 63 -8.51 14.76 -15.55
CA GLY A 63 -9.01 13.62 -16.30
C GLY A 63 -7.96 12.87 -17.12
N MET A 64 -6.68 13.24 -17.00
CA MET A 64 -5.59 12.55 -17.68
C MET A 64 -5.17 11.28 -16.94
N GLU A 65 -4.89 10.21 -17.68
CA GLU A 65 -4.33 8.98 -17.13
C GLU A 65 -2.91 9.23 -16.59
N VAL A 66 -2.71 9.00 -15.28
CA VAL A 66 -1.42 9.19 -14.59
C VAL A 66 -0.62 7.88 -14.53
N VAL A 67 -1.32 6.75 -14.43
CA VAL A 67 -0.74 5.40 -14.40
C VAL A 67 -1.55 4.55 -15.35
N SER A 68 -0.88 3.94 -16.33
CA SER A 68 -1.55 3.11 -17.34
C SER A 68 -1.98 1.77 -16.77
N GLN A 69 -2.99 1.14 -17.37
CA GLN A 69 -3.37 -0.23 -17.00
C GLN A 69 -2.20 -1.22 -17.13
N THR A 70 -1.32 -1.04 -18.12
CA THR A 70 -0.10 -1.85 -18.29
C THR A 70 0.83 -1.73 -17.09
N ASP A 71 1.01 -0.51 -16.56
CA ASP A 71 1.85 -0.29 -15.38
C ASP A 71 1.20 -0.87 -14.11
N ILE A 72 -0.13 -0.79 -13.99
CA ILE A 72 -0.87 -1.44 -12.89
C ILE A 72 -0.66 -2.96 -12.94
N ASP A 73 -0.70 -3.58 -14.12
CA ASP A 73 -0.46 -5.01 -14.27
C ASP A 73 0.99 -5.40 -13.91
N ILE A 74 1.97 -4.53 -14.22
CA ILE A 74 3.36 -4.70 -13.79
C ILE A 74 3.46 -4.61 -12.26
N PHE A 75 2.78 -3.65 -11.65
CA PHE A 75 2.73 -3.50 -10.20
C PHE A 75 2.12 -4.75 -9.54
N ASP A 76 0.99 -5.25 -10.05
CA ASP A 76 0.34 -6.47 -9.54
C ASP A 76 1.30 -7.66 -9.58
N ARG A 77 1.93 -7.91 -10.74
CA ARG A 77 2.88 -9.02 -10.89
C ARG A 77 4.08 -8.90 -9.97
N THR A 78 4.55 -7.68 -9.73
CA THR A 78 5.77 -7.42 -8.95
C THR A 78 5.52 -7.47 -7.45
N PHE A 79 4.40 -6.94 -6.97
CA PHE A 79 4.17 -6.70 -5.54
C PHE A 79 2.96 -7.44 -4.95
N VAL A 80 2.01 -7.88 -5.77
CA VAL A 80 0.70 -8.37 -5.32
C VAL A 80 0.50 -9.85 -5.62
N ALA A 81 0.78 -10.31 -6.84
CA ALA A 81 0.52 -11.69 -7.26
C ALA A 81 1.41 -12.70 -6.52
N GLN A 82 2.65 -12.30 -6.22
CA GLN A 82 3.63 -13.09 -5.48
C GLN A 82 4.27 -12.23 -4.42
N LYS A 83 4.53 -12.80 -3.22
CA LYS A 83 5.19 -12.07 -2.15
C LYS A 83 6.61 -11.74 -2.62
N PRO A 84 6.98 -10.47 -2.77
CA PRO A 84 8.34 -10.12 -3.15
C PRO A 84 9.29 -10.60 -2.05
N ASP A 85 10.53 -10.89 -2.42
CA ASP A 85 11.56 -11.13 -1.42
C ASP A 85 11.63 -9.92 -0.46
N PRO A 86 11.75 -10.13 0.86
CA PRO A 86 11.82 -9.03 1.83
C PRO A 86 12.90 -7.99 1.48
N THR A 87 14.02 -8.40 0.89
CA THR A 87 15.10 -7.50 0.45
C THR A 87 14.67 -6.59 -0.70
N THR A 88 13.63 -6.96 -1.45
CA THR A 88 13.02 -6.13 -2.50
C THR A 88 11.91 -5.25 -1.93
N LEU A 89 10.99 -5.80 -1.13
CA LEU A 89 9.83 -5.02 -0.64
C LEU A 89 10.21 -3.96 0.42
N SER A 90 11.14 -4.27 1.33
CA SER A 90 11.52 -3.38 2.43
C SER A 90 12.06 -2.03 1.96
N PRO A 91 13.02 -1.94 1.01
CA PRO A 91 13.50 -0.64 0.52
C PRO A 91 12.41 0.21 -0.14
N PHE A 92 11.52 -0.41 -0.92
CA PHE A 92 10.38 0.29 -1.53
C PHE A 92 9.45 0.85 -0.47
N PHE A 93 9.14 0.06 0.56
CA PHE A 93 8.30 0.46 1.68
C PHE A 93 8.90 1.61 2.50
N GLU A 94 10.19 1.51 2.85
CA GLU A 94 10.88 2.55 3.62
C GLU A 94 10.83 3.90 2.89
N VAL A 95 11.18 3.91 1.60
CA VAL A 95 11.18 5.13 0.80
C VAL A 95 9.77 5.64 0.53
N ALA A 96 8.79 4.75 0.34
CA ALA A 96 7.37 5.14 0.23
C ALA A 96 6.88 5.83 1.51
N SER A 97 7.24 5.31 2.68
CA SER A 97 6.87 5.89 3.98
C SER A 97 7.51 7.27 4.18
N GLU A 98 8.78 7.44 3.81
CA GLU A 98 9.42 8.76 3.80
C GLU A 98 8.73 9.75 2.84
N LEU A 99 8.30 9.27 1.66
CA LEU A 99 7.64 10.09 0.65
C LEU A 99 6.28 10.58 1.13
N LEU A 100 5.52 9.71 1.80
CA LEU A 100 4.25 10.04 2.43
C LEU A 100 4.46 11.03 3.59
N GLY A 101 5.50 10.84 4.40
CA GLY A 101 5.79 11.72 5.52
C GLY A 101 6.30 13.12 5.15
N GLY A 102 6.96 13.25 4.01
CA GLY A 102 7.43 14.54 3.49
C GLY A 102 6.33 15.41 2.90
N ARG A 103 5.14 14.87 2.66
CA ARG A 103 3.97 15.62 2.21
C ARG A 103 3.19 16.09 3.45
N SER A 104 3.51 17.29 3.95
CA SER A 104 2.61 17.97 4.89
C SER A 104 1.23 18.14 4.23
N ASP A 105 0.15 18.08 5.00
CA ASP A 105 -1.26 18.36 4.60
C ASP A 105 -1.48 19.82 4.13
N ALA A 106 -0.54 20.36 3.35
CA ALA A 106 -0.58 21.68 2.75
C ALA A 106 -1.45 21.63 1.50
N GLY A 107 -2.75 21.42 1.71
CA GLY A 107 -3.76 21.39 0.67
C GLY A 107 -5.04 20.76 1.21
N LYS A 108 -5.95 21.60 1.73
CA LYS A 108 -7.29 21.21 2.20
C LYS A 108 -8.23 20.84 1.03
N GLU A 109 -7.74 20.12 0.03
CA GLU A 109 -8.59 19.55 -0.99
C GLU A 109 -8.91 18.12 -0.58
N GLU A 110 -10.20 17.79 -0.59
CA GLU A 110 -10.77 16.45 -0.38
C GLU A 110 -10.32 15.53 -1.54
N SER A 111 -9.03 15.20 -1.61
CA SER A 111 -8.51 14.22 -2.55
C SER A 111 -8.73 12.83 -1.99
N GLU A 112 -9.50 12.01 -2.69
CA GLU A 112 -9.69 10.58 -2.36
C GLU A 112 -8.42 9.73 -2.58
N SER A 113 -7.26 10.34 -2.83
CA SER A 113 -6.00 9.62 -3.05
C SER A 113 -5.37 9.11 -1.76
N LEU A 114 -4.66 7.99 -1.85
CA LEU A 114 -3.92 7.37 -0.74
C LEU A 114 -2.72 8.19 -0.25
N TYR A 115 -2.42 9.33 -0.89
CA TYR A 115 -1.45 10.28 -0.33
C TYR A 115 -1.97 10.96 0.94
N GLN A 116 -3.29 10.95 1.18
CA GLN A 116 -3.88 11.37 2.43
C GLN A 116 -3.71 10.29 3.51
N ARG A 117 -3.26 10.71 4.70
CA ARG A 117 -2.96 9.80 5.82
C ARG A 117 -4.20 9.02 6.25
N GLU A 118 -5.36 9.67 6.31
CA GLU A 118 -6.64 9.07 6.71
C GLU A 118 -7.09 8.02 5.71
N LYS A 119 -6.98 8.29 4.41
CA LYS A 119 -7.35 7.34 3.34
C LYS A 119 -6.43 6.14 3.32
N LEU A 120 -5.13 6.35 3.48
CA LEU A 120 -4.15 5.27 3.62
C LEU A 120 -4.45 4.39 4.83
N PHE A 121 -4.75 5.01 5.98
CA PHE A 121 -5.08 4.28 7.21
C PHE A 121 -6.33 3.43 7.02
N GLN A 122 -7.37 4.02 6.45
CA GLN A 122 -8.62 3.32 6.13
C GLN A 122 -8.37 2.16 5.15
N ALA A 123 -7.56 2.34 4.11
CA ALA A 123 -7.22 1.28 3.16
C ALA A 123 -6.49 0.11 3.84
N CYS A 124 -5.54 0.39 4.73
CA CYS A 124 -4.85 -0.64 5.51
C CYS A 124 -5.83 -1.41 6.41
N LEU A 125 -6.75 -0.72 7.09
CA LEU A 125 -7.78 -1.34 7.92
C LEU A 125 -8.73 -2.21 7.11
N GLU A 126 -9.12 -1.76 5.92
CA GLU A 126 -10.01 -2.51 5.05
C GLU A 126 -9.39 -3.81 4.54
N ILE A 127 -8.09 -3.81 4.24
CA ILE A 127 -7.36 -5.05 3.91
C ILE A 127 -7.33 -5.99 5.11
N ALA A 128 -6.91 -5.50 6.28
CA ALA A 128 -6.87 -6.29 7.51
C ALA A 128 -8.26 -6.88 7.85
N ALA A 129 -9.34 -6.10 7.68
CA ALA A 129 -10.71 -6.56 7.91
C ALA A 129 -11.21 -7.58 6.86
N THR A 130 -10.56 -7.64 5.69
CA THR A 130 -10.89 -8.59 4.62
C THR A 130 -10.19 -9.95 4.81
N CYS A 131 -9.24 -10.04 5.74
CA CYS A 131 -8.56 -11.28 6.11
C CYS A 131 -9.59 -12.28 6.68
N PRO A 132 -9.87 -13.40 5.99
CA PRO A 132 -10.81 -14.38 6.49
C PRO A 132 -10.20 -15.02 7.74
N ALA A 133 -10.85 -14.84 8.89
CA ALA A 133 -10.57 -15.61 10.08
C ALA A 133 -10.64 -17.09 9.71
N ASP A 134 -9.53 -17.82 9.89
CA ASP A 134 -9.42 -19.24 9.57
C ASP A 134 -10.49 -20.02 10.37
N MET A 135 -11.67 -20.20 9.79
CA MET A 135 -12.83 -20.90 10.35
C MET A 135 -12.63 -22.42 10.19
N GLY A 136 -11.47 -22.91 10.62
CA GLY A 136 -11.00 -24.26 10.43
C GLY A 136 -10.26 -24.81 11.65
N ARG A 137 -11.01 -25.48 12.54
CA ARG A 137 -10.56 -26.36 13.63
C ARG A 137 -9.84 -25.69 14.83
N GLY A 138 -10.60 -25.50 15.91
CA GLY A 138 -10.16 -25.73 17.30
C GLY A 138 -9.11 -24.80 17.92
N SER A 139 -8.54 -23.84 17.18
CA SER A 139 -7.55 -22.88 17.69
C SER A 139 -7.67 -21.48 17.06
N GLY A 140 -8.86 -21.17 16.51
CA GLY A 140 -9.13 -19.98 15.69
C GLY A 140 -8.99 -18.65 16.41
N GLU A 141 -9.28 -18.56 17.71
CA GLU A 141 -9.22 -17.29 18.44
C GLU A 141 -7.79 -16.79 18.68
N MET A 142 -6.82 -17.68 18.89
CA MET A 142 -5.41 -17.28 19.07
C MET A 142 -4.70 -16.97 17.75
N PHE A 143 -5.05 -17.65 16.66
CA PHE A 143 -4.50 -17.35 15.34
C PHE A 143 -5.10 -16.07 14.77
N ALA A 144 -6.42 -15.89 14.86
CA ALA A 144 -7.07 -14.62 14.52
C ALA A 144 -6.49 -13.47 15.35
N ARG A 145 -6.27 -13.64 16.66
CA ARG A 145 -5.59 -12.64 17.49
C ARG A 145 -4.14 -12.37 17.06
N ARG A 146 -3.35 -13.39 16.72
CA ARG A 146 -1.96 -13.20 16.26
C ARG A 146 -1.87 -12.51 14.91
N ILE A 147 -2.80 -12.81 14.00
CA ILE A 147 -2.92 -12.15 12.69
C ILE A 147 -3.31 -10.68 12.92
N VAL A 148 -4.33 -10.42 13.74
CA VAL A 148 -4.72 -9.07 14.17
C VAL A 148 -3.57 -8.33 14.84
N ASP A 149 -2.75 -8.99 15.68
CA ASP A 149 -1.60 -8.37 16.34
C ASP A 149 -0.44 -8.10 15.37
N ALA A 150 -0.22 -8.95 14.36
CA ALA A 150 0.80 -8.76 13.33
C ALA A 150 0.42 -7.65 12.35
N GLU A 151 -0.82 -7.68 11.84
CA GLU A 151 -1.40 -6.61 11.01
C GLU A 151 -1.40 -5.29 11.77
N ARG A 152 -1.83 -5.29 13.04
CA ARG A 152 -1.80 -4.12 13.90
C ARG A 152 -0.39 -3.59 14.10
N ARG A 153 0.63 -4.44 14.29
CA ARG A 153 2.03 -4.00 14.38
C ARG A 153 2.51 -3.37 13.08
N TYR A 154 2.14 -3.93 11.92
CA TYR A 154 2.50 -3.32 10.64
C TYR A 154 1.80 -1.99 10.44
N ILE A 155 0.51 -1.88 10.78
CA ILE A 155 -0.21 -0.60 10.79
C ILE A 155 0.49 0.37 11.75
N GLU A 156 0.76 -0.01 13.00
CA GLU A 156 1.47 0.84 13.96
C GLU A 156 2.85 1.26 13.43
N GLN A 157 3.63 0.37 12.83
CA GLN A 157 4.92 0.70 12.21
C GLN A 157 4.79 1.66 11.02
N VAL A 158 3.86 1.41 10.11
CA VAL A 158 3.54 2.31 8.99
C VAL A 158 3.23 3.70 9.52
N PHE A 159 2.43 3.80 10.58
CA PHE A 159 1.96 5.08 11.12
C PHE A 159 2.90 5.74 12.14
N GLU A 160 3.86 5.01 12.71
CA GLU A 160 4.99 5.56 13.47
C GLU A 160 6.06 6.16 12.54
N LEU A 161 6.30 5.53 11.39
CA LEU A 161 7.22 6.03 10.36
C LEU A 161 6.65 7.24 9.61
N LEU A 162 5.32 7.42 9.63
CA LEU A 162 4.68 8.63 9.12
C LEU A 162 4.73 9.74 10.19
N PRO A 163 5.42 10.88 9.95
CA PRO A 163 5.56 11.97 10.89
C PRO A 163 4.19 12.42 11.41
N ARG A 164 4.11 12.61 12.73
CA ARG A 164 2.93 13.16 13.38
C ARG A 164 2.79 14.62 12.96
N THR A 165 1.69 14.96 12.31
CA THR A 165 1.27 16.35 12.10
C THR A 165 1.17 17.02 13.48
N LYS A 166 1.87 18.15 13.64
CA LYS A 166 1.73 19.06 14.79
C LYS A 166 0.66 20.09 14.48
#